data_AF-A0A0D0DB46-F1
#
_entry.id   AF-A0A0D0DB46-F1
#
_cell.length_a   1.000
_cell.length_b   1.000
_cell.length_c   1.000
_cell.angle_alpha   90.00
_cell.angle_beta   90.00
_cell.angle_gamma   90.00
#
_symmetry.space_group_name_H-M   'P 1'
#
loop_
_entity.id
_entity.type
_entity.pdbx_description
1 polymer ?
#
loop_
_entity_poly.entity_id
_entity_poly.type
_entity_poly.pdbx_seq_one_letter_code
_entity_poly.pdbx_strand_id
1 'polypeptide(L)' 'LPVCAVCLGRDCHLVISCKAARTWDGIFDTIAERINKALFTKDGHNICSRWQREEGCTDKHDSRHFCS' A
#
# COMPACT_ATOMS: atom_id res chain seq x y z
N LEU A 1 13.65 0.36 -7.36
CA LEU A 1 13.01 1.00 -6.19
C LEU A 1 11.77 0.20 -5.84
N PRO A 2 11.48 -0.03 -4.55
CA PRO A 2 10.26 -0.73 -4.16
C PRO A 2 9.03 0.05 -4.66
N VAL A 3 8.04 -0.67 -5.18
CA VAL A 3 6.76 -0.07 -5.55
C VAL A 3 6.05 0.36 -4.27
N CYS A 4 5.49 1.57 -4.28
CA CYS A 4 4.72 2.06 -3.14
C CYS A 4 3.28 1.53 -3.19
N ALA A 5 2.88 0.78 -2.17
CA ALA A 5 1.50 0.27 -2.03
C ALA A 5 0.44 1.34 -1.70
N VAL A 6 0.77 2.63 -1.81
CA VAL A 6 -0.19 3.73 -1.66
C VAL A 6 -0.42 4.36 -3.02
N CYS A 7 0.62 4.94 -3.63
CA CYS A 7 0.50 5.60 -4.93
C CYS A 7 0.71 4.69 -6.14
N LEU A 8 1.08 3.42 -5.94
CA LEU A 8 1.48 2.47 -7.00
C LEU A 8 2.70 2.92 -7.83
N GLY A 9 3.35 4.00 -7.41
CA GLY A 9 4.50 4.58 -8.09
C GLY A 9 5.81 3.90 -7.71
N ARG A 10 6.81 4.11 -8.58
CA ARG A 10 8.21 3.72 -8.35
C ARG A 10 9.11 4.90 -8.00
N ASP A 11 8.52 6.08 -7.80
CA ASP A 11 9.24 7.31 -7.51
C ASP A 11 10.03 7.23 -6.21
N CYS A 12 11.18 7.92 -6.17
CA CYS A 12 11.99 8.07 -4.96
C CYS A 12 11.23 8.86 -3.89
N HIS A 13 10.54 8.16 -2.99
CA HIS A 13 9.97 8.74 -1.78
C HIS A 13 10.02 7.73 -0.63
N LEU A 14 9.84 8.23 0.59
CA LEU A 14 9.79 7.40 1.77
C LEU A 14 8.46 6.64 1.82
N VAL A 15 8.45 5.42 1.28
CA VAL A 15 7.25 4.58 1.12
C VAL A 15 6.49 4.44 2.45
N ILE A 16 7.17 4.25 3.58
CA ILE A 16 6.57 4.09 4.92
C ILE A 16 5.83 5.34 5.44
N SER A 17 6.01 6.49 4.80
CA SER A 17 5.32 7.74 5.12
C SER A 17 4.60 8.33 3.90
N CYS A 18 4.33 7.54 2.86
CA CYS A 18 3.59 8.01 1.70
C CYS A 18 2.18 8.45 2.11
N LYS A 19 1.79 9.66 1.68
CA LYS A 19 0.49 10.29 1.93
C LYS A 19 -0.19 10.71 0.62
N ALA A 20 0.16 10.06 -0.49
CA ALA A 20 -0.45 10.37 -1.78
C ALA A 20 -1.94 10.04 -1.73
N ALA A 21 -2.76 10.99 -2.18
CA ALA A 21 -4.20 10.79 -2.32
C ALA A 21 -4.58 10.16 -3.66
N ARG A 22 -3.66 10.19 -4.64
CA ARG A 22 -3.81 9.66 -5.99
C ARG A 22 -2.70 8.69 -6.39
N THR A 23 -2.97 7.87 -7.39
CA THR A 23 -2.00 7.01 -8.07
C THR A 23 -0.91 7.84 -8.75
N TRP A 24 0.19 7.18 -9.09
CA TRP A 24 1.39 7.81 -9.67
C TRP A 24 1.13 8.55 -10.99
N ASP A 25 0.10 8.14 -11.73
CA ASP A 25 -0.36 8.79 -12.97
C ASP A 25 -1.36 9.92 -12.71
N GLY A 26 -1.80 10.11 -11.47
CA GLY A 26 -2.77 11.12 -11.07
C GLY A 26 -4.20 10.86 -11.55
N ILE A 27 -4.47 9.69 -12.13
CA ILE A 27 -5.76 9.35 -12.75
C ILE A 27 -6.76 8.87 -11.70
N PHE A 28 -6.32 8.03 -10.76
CA PHE A 28 -7.19 7.41 -9.77
C PHE A 28 -6.86 7.89 -8.36
N ASP A 29 -7.86 7.89 -7.48
CA ASP A 29 -7.61 8.03 -6.05
C ASP A 29 -6.98 6.74 -5.52
N THR A 30 -6.07 6.87 -4.54
CA THR A 30 -5.49 5.69 -3.90
C THR A 30 -6.55 4.90 -3.15
N ILE A 31 -6.45 3.57 -3.16
CA ILE A 31 -7.33 2.72 -2.35
C ILE A 31 -6.77 2.50 -0.95
N ALA A 32 -5.45 2.68 -0.79
CA ALA A 32 -4.73 2.47 0.44
C ALA A 32 -4.08 3.76 0.95
N GLU A 33 -3.85 3.81 2.25
CA GLU A 33 -3.20 4.90 2.97
C GLU A 33 -2.33 4.37 4.11
N ARG A 34 -1.45 5.22 4.64
CA ARG A 34 -0.65 4.89 5.82
C ARG A 34 -1.11 5.63 7.05
N ILE A 35 -1.48 4.85 8.07
CA ILE A 35 -1.84 5.34 9.39
C ILE A 35 -0.84 4.74 10.37
N ASN A 36 -0.10 5.60 11.10
CA ASN A 36 0.92 5.17 12.07
C ASN A 36 1.91 4.13 11.50
N LYS A 37 2.37 4.33 10.26
CA LYS A 37 3.27 3.44 9.49
C LYS A 37 2.66 2.11 9.02
N ALA A 38 1.49 1.73 9.51
CA ALA A 38 0.73 0.58 9.01
C ALA A 38 -0.07 0.96 7.76
N LEU A 39 -0.36 -0.04 6.91
CA LEU A 39 -1.09 0.13 5.66
C LEU A 39 -2.55 -0.23 5.86
N PHE A 40 -3.44 0.62 5.40
CA PHE A 40 -4.89 0.42 5.48
C PHE A 40 -5.53 0.76 4.15
N THR A 41 -6.67 0.16 3.85
CA THR A 41 -7.58 0.67 2.85
C THR A 41 -8.33 1.90 3.40
N LYS A 42 -8.87 2.74 2.52
CA LYS A 42 -9.66 3.93 2.90
C LYS A 42 -10.95 3.61 3.68
N ASP A 43 -11.47 2.39 3.59
CA ASP A 43 -12.60 1.89 4.39
C ASP A 43 -12.16 1.30 5.75
N GLY A 44 -10.87 1.35 6.08
CA GLY A 44 -10.35 1.02 7.41
C GLY A 44 -9.84 -0.41 7.58
N HIS A 45 -9.78 -1.23 6.53
CA HIS A 45 -9.21 -2.58 6.61
C HIS A 45 -7.69 -2.54 6.62
N ASN A 46 -7.06 -3.24 7.57
CA ASN A 46 -5.62 -3.35 7.62
C ASN A 46 -5.08 -4.27 6.51
N ILE A 47 -4.11 -3.78 5.74
CA ILE A 47 -3.46 -4.53 4.68
C ILE A 47 -2.10 -5.05 5.17
N CYS A 48 -1.78 -6.29 4.81
CA CYS A 48 -0.45 -6.85 5.06
C CYS A 48 0.58 -6.17 4.16
N SER A 49 1.55 -5.47 4.75
CA SER A 49 2.62 -4.81 3.99
C SER A 49 3.57 -5.78 3.30
N ARG A 50 3.74 -7.00 3.84
CA ARG A 50 4.51 -8.08 3.19
C ARG A 50 3.80 -8.61 1.95
N TRP A 51 2.46 -8.68 1.99
CA TRP A 51 1.65 -9.09 0.84
C TRP A 51 1.83 -8.16 -0.37
N GLN A 52 2.09 -6.87 -0.13
CA GLN A 52 2.33 -5.88 -1.20
C GLN A 52 3.72 -5.98 -1.85
N ARG A 53 4.57 -6.88 -1.36
CA ARG A 53 5.89 -7.10 -1.96
C ARG A 53 5.80 -8.21 -2.99
N GLU A 54 6.76 -8.24 -3.91
CA GLU A 54 6.86 -9.28 -4.94
C GLU A 54 6.94 -10.69 -4.35
N GLU A 55 7.58 -10.84 -3.19
CA GLU A 55 7.70 -12.13 -2.51
C GLU A 55 6.39 -12.57 -1.82
N GLY A 56 5.43 -11.65 -1.68
CA GLY A 56 4.16 -11.89 -0.99
C GLY A 56 4.31 -12.14 0.52
N CYS A 57 3.28 -12.76 1.09
CA CYS A 57 3.27 -13.18 2.50
C CYS A 57 2.75 -14.61 2.63
N THR A 58 3.44 -15.43 3.42
CA THR A 58 3.10 -16.84 3.70
C THR A 58 2.36 -17.04 5.02
N ASP A 59 2.19 -15.98 5.80
CA ASP A 59 1.52 -16.05 7.10
C ASP A 59 0.02 -16.25 6.89
N LYS A 60 -0.64 -16.96 7.82
CA LYS A 60 -2.08 -17.22 7.72
C LYS A 60 -2.88 -16.03 8.24
N HIS A 61 -3.11 -15.06 7.37
CA HIS A 61 -3.95 -13.89 7.63
C HIS A 61 -4.59 -13.33 6.35
N ASP A 62 -5.22 -14.23 5.59
CA ASP A 62 -5.76 -13.98 4.24
C ASP A 62 -6.71 -12.78 4.15
N SER A 63 -7.42 -12.45 5.23
CA SER A 63 -8.28 -11.25 5.28
C SER A 63 -7.53 -9.92 5.10
N ARG A 64 -6.19 -9.93 5.22
CA ARG A 64 -5.31 -8.77 5.02
C ARG A 64 -4.54 -8.83 3.70
N HIS A 65 -4.71 -9.89 2.91
CA HIS A 65 -4.07 -10.09 1.62
C HIS A 65 -4.85 -9.39 0.50
N PHE A 66 -5.09 -8.09 0.69
CA PHE A 66 -5.75 -7.25 -0.30
C PHE A 66 -4.71 -6.66 -1.26
N CYS A 67 -4.93 -6.71 -2.57
CA CYS A 67 -4.01 -6.07 -3.53
C CYS A 67 -4.33 -4.59 -3.66
N SER A 68 -3.30 -3.74 -3.47
CA SER A 68 -3.41 -2.32 -3.76
C SER A 68 -3.19 -2.00 -5.23
#